data_AF-A0A6I2WYB7-F1
#
_entry.id   AF-A0A6I2WYB7-F1
#
_cell.length_a   1.000
_cell.length_b   1.000
_cell.length_c   1.000
_cell.angle_alpha   90.00
_cell.angle_beta   90.00
_cell.angle_gamma   90.00
#
_symmetry.space_group_name_H-M   'P 1'
#
loop_
_entity.id
_entity.type
_entity.pdbx_description
1 polymer ?
#
loop_
_entity_poly.entity_id
_entity_poly.type
_entity_poly.pdbx_seq_one_letter_code
_entity_poly.pdbx_strand_id
1 'polypeptide(L)' 'MSRFPQRPFRFGIQADNAPSRSAWVDLARRCEGNGYSTLTMPDHFGDQLA' A
#
# COMPACT_ATOMS: atom_id res chain seq x y z
N MET A 1 7.60 30.41 -9.70
CA MET A 1 6.50 29.50 -10.11
C MET A 1 6.84 28.10 -9.61
N SER A 2 5.90 27.38 -8.99
CA SER A 2 6.15 26.02 -8.50
C SER A 2 6.51 25.10 -9.66
N ARG A 3 7.65 24.41 -9.56
CA ARG A 3 8.13 23.42 -10.55
C ARG A 3 7.29 22.13 -10.55
N PHE A 4 6.34 22.01 -9.62
CA PHE A 4 5.48 20.84 -9.46
C PHE A 4 4.00 21.22 -9.36
N PRO A 5 3.09 20.38 -9.87
CA PRO A 5 1.65 20.61 -9.78
C PRO A 5 1.24 20.73 -8.31
N GLN A 6 0.29 21.64 -8.01
CA GLN A 6 -0.26 21.84 -6.66
C GLN A 6 -0.89 20.56 -6.07
N ARG A 7 -1.17 19.56 -6.91
CA ARG A 7 -1.67 18.23 -6.55
C ARG A 7 -1.00 17.18 -7.45
N PRO A 8 0.18 16.68 -7.09
CA PRO A 8 0.84 15.64 -7.89
C PRO A 8 0.01 14.36 -7.89
N PHE A 9 0.09 13.63 -8.99
CA PHE A 9 -0.46 12.27 -9.08
C PHE A 9 0.28 11.36 -8.10
N ARG A 10 -0.45 10.46 -7.45
CA ARG A 10 0.09 9.55 -6.44
C ARG A 10 -0.37 8.14 -6.76
N PHE A 11 0.54 7.19 -6.62
CA PHE A 11 0.25 5.78 -6.76
C PHE A 11 0.05 5.16 -5.37
N GLY A 12 -0.98 4.33 -5.25
CA GLY A 12 -1.25 3.51 -4.07
C GLY A 12 -1.29 2.04 -4.44
N ILE A 13 -1.14 1.18 -3.44
CA ILE A 13 -1.26 -0.27 -3.55
C ILE A 13 -2.46 -0.72 -2.72
N GLN A 14 -3.30 -1.56 -3.32
CA GLN A 14 -4.26 -2.37 -2.59
C GLN A 14 -3.66 -3.75 -2.42
N ALA A 15 -3.31 -4.08 -1.18
CA ALA A 15 -2.73 -5.37 -0.86
C ALA A 15 -3.79 -6.34 -0.37
N ASP A 16 -3.48 -7.62 -0.49
CA ASP A 16 -4.27 -8.73 0.00
C ASP A 16 -3.35 -9.79 0.62
N ASN A 17 -3.90 -10.57 1.56
CA ASN A 17 -3.40 -11.91 1.89
C ASN A 17 -1.89 -12.05 2.22
N ALA A 18 -1.25 -11.10 2.93
CA ALA A 18 0.10 -11.36 3.41
C ALA A 18 0.10 -12.43 4.53
N PRO A 19 0.92 -13.50 4.44
CA PRO A 19 0.77 -14.72 5.24
C PRO A 19 1.20 -14.56 6.70
N SER A 20 1.77 -13.41 7.07
CA SER A 20 2.24 -13.15 8.42
C SER A 20 2.38 -11.65 8.68
N ARG A 21 2.50 -11.28 9.95
CA ARG A 21 2.84 -9.91 10.35
C ARG A 21 4.15 -9.42 9.72
N SER A 22 5.18 -10.26 9.67
CA SER A 22 6.47 -9.86 9.08
C SER A 22 6.34 -9.59 7.58
N ALA A 23 5.55 -10.41 6.87
CA ALA A 23 5.27 -10.18 5.46
C ALA A 23 4.53 -8.85 5.22
N TRP A 24 3.57 -8.49 6.08
CA TRP A 24 2.92 -7.16 6.03
C TRP A 24 3.90 -6.01 6.23
N VAL A 25 4.80 -6.12 7.22
CA VAL A 25 5.80 -5.09 7.50
C VAL A 25 6.79 -4.94 6.34
N ASP A 26 7.25 -6.06 5.77
CA ASP A 26 8.17 -6.04 4.65
C ASP A 26 7.51 -5.47 3.38
N LEU A 27 6.22 -5.78 3.14
CA LEU A 27 5.46 -5.18 2.06
C LEU A 27 5.33 -3.66 2.24
N ALA A 28 4.99 -3.18 3.44
CA ALA A 28 4.90 -1.74 3.73
C ALA A 28 6.22 -1.02 3.42
N ARG A 29 7.35 -1.54 3.92
CA ARG A 29 8.68 -0.98 3.66
C ARG A 29 9.04 -0.96 2.17
N ARG A 30 8.67 -2.01 1.44
CA ARG A 30 8.88 -2.07 -0.03
C ARG A 30 8.03 -1.02 -0.76
N CYS A 31 6.78 -0.82 -0.34
CA CYS A 31 5.90 0.21 -0.92
C CYS A 31 6.49 1.61 -0.71
N GLU A 32 6.94 1.92 0.51
CA GLU A 32 7.60 3.17 0.85
C GLU A 32 8.89 3.37 0.03
N GLY A 33 9.76 2.36 -0.03
CA GLY A 33 11.02 2.41 -0.78
C GLY A 33 10.84 2.60 -2.29
N ASN A 34 9.72 2.14 -2.85
CA ASN A 34 9.37 2.31 -4.26
C ASN A 34 8.60 3.62 -4.54
N GLY A 35 8.33 4.45 -3.53
CA GLY A 35 7.68 5.76 -3.69
C GLY A 35 6.16 5.72 -3.77
N TYR A 36 5.51 4.61 -3.39
CA TYR A 36 4.06 4.58 -3.26
C TYR A 36 3.62 5.43 -2.07
N SER A 37 2.54 6.20 -2.26
CA SER A 37 2.04 7.12 -1.24
C SER A 37 1.05 6.47 -0.27
N THR A 38 0.55 5.28 -0.60
CA THR A 38 -0.47 4.58 0.20
C THR A 38 -0.37 3.08 -0.01
N LEU A 39 -0.50 2.33 1.08
CA LEU A 39 -0.74 0.90 1.10
C LEU A 39 -2.05 0.68 1.87
N THR A 40 -3.05 0.06 1.24
CA THR A 40 -4.28 -0.33 1.94
C THR A 40 -4.16 -1.77 2.42
N MET A 41 -4.70 -2.02 3.62
CA MET A 41 -4.73 -3.33 4.26
C MET A 41 -6.21 -3.74 4.43
N PRO A 42 -6.59 -4.95 4.00
CA PRO A 42 -7.93 -5.45 4.24
C PRO A 42 -8.11 -5.73 5.73
N ASP A 43 -9.29 -5.40 6.26
CA ASP A 43 -9.65 -5.65 7.66
C ASP A 43 -10.12 -7.10 7.90
N HIS A 44 -10.17 -7.91 6.84
CA HIS A 44 -10.54 -9.33 6.88
C HIS A 44 -9.38 -10.15 6.33
N PHE A 45 -8.90 -11.12 7.11
CA PHE A 45 -7.67 -11.89 6.84
C PHE A 45 -7.93 -13.30 6.25
N GLY A 46 -9.06 -13.52 5.59
CA GLY A 46 -9.41 -14.84 5.03
C GLY A 46 -10.38 -14.77 3.85
N ASP A 47 -10.76 -15.94 3.32
CA ASP A 47 -11.77 -16.02 2.25
C ASP A 47 -13.07 -15.37 2.71
N GLN A 48 -13.50 -14.38 1.95
CA GLN A 48 -14.81 -13.77 2.10
C GLN A 48 -15.81 -14.79 1.56
N LEU A 49 -16.31 -15.68 2.42
CA LEU A 49 -17.42 -16.55 2.07
C LEU A 49 -18.64 -15.66 1.80
N ALA A 50 -19.05 -15.61 0.53
CA ALA A 50 -20.31 -15.01 0.11
C ALA A 50 -21.49 -15.95 0.39
#